data_AF-A0A816S4A3-F1
#
_entry.id   AF-A0A816S4A3-F1
#
_cell.length_a   1.000
_cell.length_b   1.000
_cell.length_c   1.000
_cell.angle_alpha   90.00
_cell.angle_beta   90.00
_cell.angle_gamma   90.00
#
_symmetry.space_group_name_H-M   'P 1'
#
loop_
_entity.id
_entity.type
_entity.pdbx_description
1 polymer ?
#
loop_
_entity_poly.entity_id
_entity_poly.type
_entity_poly.pdbx_seq_one_letter_code
_entity_poly.pdbx_strand_id
1 'polypeptide(L)'
;MRLSEETQQLLSSIEDRKDIDWMDIIADLQMKLIKNAIGADATEHEIRYGLRIFRSAHQLYSYDTEFHNLSLYVRYNRAKQGNLHIGDSAVDIQLLNIHGQFVSLLSYFHFNRPLLIIAGSYT
;
A
#
# COMPACT_ATOMS: atom_id res chain seq x y z
N MET A 1 -8.98 -2.52 -3.81
CA MET A 1 -8.70 -2.65 -2.36
C MET A 1 -7.60 -1.70 -1.88
N ARG A 2 -6.38 -1.76 -2.46
CA ARG A 2 -5.25 -0.93 -1.98
C ARG A 2 -5.45 0.56 -2.14
N LEU A 3 -5.88 0.98 -3.31
CA LEU A 3 -6.03 2.40 -3.65
C LEU A 3 -7.39 2.98 -3.25
N SER A 4 -8.22 2.22 -2.52
CA SER A 4 -9.50 2.75 -2.02
C SER A 4 -9.22 3.70 -0.87
N GLU A 5 -9.82 4.89 -0.94
CA GLU A 5 -9.73 5.92 0.10
C GLU A 5 -10.20 5.39 1.46
N GLU A 6 -11.31 4.66 1.50
CA GLU A 6 -11.85 4.06 2.73
C GLU A 6 -10.85 3.09 3.37
N THR A 7 -10.18 2.26 2.56
CA THR A 7 -9.15 1.34 3.05
C THR A 7 -7.95 2.12 3.59
N GLN A 8 -7.52 3.18 2.92
CA GLN A 8 -6.40 4.00 3.37
C GLN A 8 -6.72 4.71 4.69
N GLN A 9 -7.91 5.28 4.83
CA GLN A 9 -8.35 5.93 6.08
C GLN A 9 -8.41 4.95 7.25
N LEU A 10 -9.01 3.77 7.06
CA LEU A 10 -9.03 2.71 8.07
C LEU A 10 -7.60 2.33 8.49
N LEU A 11 -6.75 2.09 7.50
CA LEU A 11 -5.37 1.68 7.70
C LEU A 11 -4.50 2.75 8.38
N SER A 12 -4.77 4.03 8.17
CA SER A 12 -4.12 5.14 8.88
C SER A 12 -4.59 5.24 10.33
N SER A 13 -5.89 5.08 10.60
CA SER A 13 -6.47 5.18 11.96
C SER A 13 -5.92 4.16 12.97
N ILE A 14 -5.35 3.06 12.47
CA ILE A 14 -4.81 1.95 13.27
C ILE A 14 -3.29 1.92 13.29
N GLU A 15 -2.60 2.81 12.56
CA GLU A 15 -1.17 2.70 12.28
C GLU A 15 -0.30 2.71 13.55
N ASP A 16 -0.68 3.54 14.53
CA ASP A 16 0.07 3.69 15.79
C ASP A 16 -0.46 2.80 16.92
N ARG A 17 -1.50 2.00 16.65
CA ARG A 17 -2.12 1.12 17.63
C ARG A 17 -1.33 -0.18 17.78
N LYS A 18 -0.79 -0.39 18.98
CA LYS A 18 -0.03 -1.60 19.34
C LYS A 18 -0.91 -2.77 19.78
N ASP A 19 -2.18 -2.50 20.03
CA ASP A 19 -3.17 -3.47 20.51
C ASP A 19 -3.92 -4.18 19.38
N ILE A 20 -3.65 -3.82 18.12
CA ILE A 20 -4.29 -4.43 16.95
C ILE A 20 -3.24 -5.12 16.09
N ASP A 21 -3.50 -6.38 15.74
CA ASP A 21 -2.75 -7.04 14.68
C ASP A 21 -3.28 -6.59 13.31
N TRP A 22 -2.39 -5.95 12.55
CA TRP A 22 -2.69 -5.50 11.19
C TRP A 22 -3.09 -6.67 10.27
N MET A 23 -2.58 -7.89 10.53
CA MET A 23 -2.88 -9.08 9.72
C MET A 23 -4.36 -9.45 9.85
N ASP A 24 -4.96 -9.24 11.01
CA ASP A 24 -6.38 -9.50 11.26
C ASP A 24 -7.25 -8.52 10.47
N ILE A 25 -6.89 -7.23 10.47
CA ILE A 25 -7.62 -6.22 9.70
C ILE A 25 -7.57 -6.51 8.20
N ILE A 26 -6.43 -6.95 7.69
CA ILE A 26 -6.31 -7.32 6.27
C ILE A 26 -7.09 -8.59 5.97
N ALA A 27 -7.09 -9.57 6.86
CA ALA A 27 -7.91 -10.75 6.71
C ALA A 27 -9.41 -10.38 6.64
N ASP A 28 -9.87 -9.48 7.51
CA ASP A 28 -11.25 -8.98 7.52
C ASP A 28 -11.61 -8.23 6.24
N LEU A 29 -10.73 -7.35 5.76
CA LEU A 29 -10.93 -6.62 4.51
C LEU A 29 -11.02 -7.58 3.31
N GLN A 30 -10.14 -8.59 3.26
CA GLN A 30 -10.18 -9.60 2.20
C GLN A 30 -11.45 -10.45 2.30
N MET A 31 -11.86 -10.86 3.50
CA MET A 31 -13.11 -11.61 3.70
C MET A 31 -14.33 -10.81 3.24
N LYS A 32 -14.42 -9.52 3.57
CA LYS A 32 -15.48 -8.63 3.08
C LYS A 32 -15.50 -8.54 1.55
N LEU A 33 -14.33 -8.42 0.93
CA LEU A 33 -14.22 -8.34 -0.53
C LEU A 33 -14.69 -9.64 -1.20
N ILE A 34 -14.28 -10.79 -0.68
CA ILE A 34 -14.72 -12.09 -1.18
C ILE A 34 -16.24 -12.27 -0.97
N LYS A 35 -16.76 -11.93 0.21
CA LYS A 35 -18.20 -11.97 0.47
C LYS A 35 -18.99 -11.11 -0.51
N ASN A 36 -18.52 -9.88 -0.77
CA ASN A 36 -19.18 -8.99 -1.73
C ASN A 36 -19.11 -9.51 -3.17
N ALA A 37 -18.03 -10.19 -3.55
CA ALA A 37 -17.86 -10.77 -4.88
C ALA A 37 -18.73 -12.01 -5.11
N ILE A 38 -18.90 -12.86 -4.09
CA ILE A 38 -19.72 -14.09 -4.17
C ILE A 38 -21.20 -13.77 -3.99
N GLY A 39 -21.54 -12.83 -3.11
CA GLY A 39 -22.91 -12.42 -2.82
C GLY A 39 -23.27 -12.53 -1.33
N ALA A 40 -24.38 -11.89 -0.95
CA ALA A 40 -24.81 -11.81 0.45
C ALA A 40 -25.14 -13.18 1.07
N ASP A 41 -25.56 -14.14 0.24
CA ASP A 41 -25.94 -15.50 0.62
C ASP A 41 -24.74 -16.48 0.71
N ALA A 42 -23.52 -15.98 0.49
CA ALA A 42 -22.32 -16.79 0.56
C ALA A 42 -22.15 -17.43 1.94
N THR A 43 -21.95 -18.74 1.96
CA THR A 43 -21.64 -19.50 3.17
C THR A 43 -20.22 -19.20 3.66
N GLU A 44 -19.97 -19.44 4.96
CA GLU A 44 -18.62 -19.27 5.51
C GLU A 44 -17.58 -20.15 4.79
N HIS A 45 -17.97 -21.35 4.38
CA HIS A 45 -17.10 -22.26 3.64
C HIS A 45 -16.68 -21.67 2.29
N GLU A 46 -17.63 -21.12 1.51
CA GLU A 46 -17.36 -20.49 0.22
C GLU A 46 -16.47 -19.26 0.36
N ILE A 47 -16.69 -18.44 1.39
CA ILE A 47 -15.84 -17.27 1.67
C ILE A 47 -14.41 -17.71 1.99
N ARG A 48 -14.21 -18.70 2.86
CA ARG A 48 -12.88 -19.23 3.20
C ARG A 48 -12.19 -19.87 2.00
N TYR A 49 -12.93 -20.59 1.17
CA TYR A 49 -12.41 -21.19 -0.05
C TYR A 49 -12.00 -20.13 -1.08
N GLY A 50 -12.84 -19.13 -1.33
CA GLY A 50 -12.53 -18.00 -2.19
C GLY A 50 -11.31 -17.21 -1.72
N LEU A 51 -11.18 -17.00 -0.41
CA LEU A 51 -9.99 -16.36 0.18
C LEU A 51 -8.71 -17.16 -0.07
N ARG A 52 -8.76 -18.49 0.02
CA ARG A 52 -7.63 -19.36 -0.29
C ARG A 52 -7.23 -19.26 -1.76
N ILE A 53 -8.20 -19.33 -2.68
CA ILE A 53 -7.94 -19.16 -4.11
C ILE A 53 -7.30 -17.79 -4.38
N PHE A 54 -7.89 -16.72 -3.83
CA PHE A 54 -7.40 -15.36 -4.02
C PHE A 54 -5.93 -15.20 -3.57
N ARG A 55 -5.57 -15.74 -2.40
CA ARG A 55 -4.20 -15.67 -1.87
C ARG A 55 -3.21 -16.54 -2.65
N SER A 56 -3.68 -17.65 -3.21
CA SER A 56 -2.85 -18.58 -3.99
C SER A 56 -2.88 -18.30 -5.49
N ALA A 57 -3.61 -17.27 -5.96
CA ALA A 57 -3.84 -17.05 -7.39
C ALA A 57 -2.54 -16.90 -8.20
N HIS A 58 -1.56 -16.16 -7.68
CA HIS A 58 -0.25 -16.00 -8.36
C HIS A 58 0.52 -17.32 -8.54
N GLN A 59 0.30 -18.30 -7.64
CA GLN A 59 0.92 -19.63 -7.69
C GLN A 59 0.15 -20.58 -8.60
N LEU A 60 -1.19 -20.52 -8.55
CA LEU A 60 -2.07 -21.41 -9.30
C LEU A 60 -2.15 -21.02 -10.78
N TYR A 61 -2.02 -19.73 -11.08
CA TYR A 61 -2.14 -19.15 -12.43
C TYR A 61 -0.83 -18.47 -12.85
N SER A 62 0.28 -19.19 -12.73
CA SER A 62 1.63 -18.65 -13.00
C SER A 62 1.89 -18.24 -14.45
N TYR A 63 1.08 -18.73 -15.38
CA TYR A 63 1.11 -18.39 -16.82
C TYR A 63 0.27 -17.15 -17.15
N ASP A 64 -0.53 -16.67 -16.21
CA ASP A 64 -1.39 -15.51 -16.39
C ASP A 64 -0.67 -14.26 -15.88
N THR A 65 -0.35 -13.35 -16.80
CA THR A 65 0.40 -12.12 -16.50
C THR A 65 -0.39 -11.18 -15.60
N GLU A 66 -1.72 -11.22 -15.62
CA GLU A 66 -2.57 -10.41 -14.75
C GLU A 66 -2.47 -10.89 -13.30
N PHE A 67 -2.53 -12.22 -13.08
CA PHE A 67 -2.33 -12.80 -11.75
C PHE A 67 -0.90 -12.70 -11.24
N HIS A 68 0.09 -12.70 -12.13
CA HIS A 68 1.49 -12.52 -11.77
C HIS A 68 1.79 -11.09 -11.30
N ASN A 69 1.16 -10.10 -11.92
CA ASN A 69 1.33 -8.67 -11.61
C ASN A 69 0.45 -8.19 -10.45
N LEU A 70 -0.41 -9.06 -9.89
CA LEU A 70 -1.19 -8.73 -8.69
C LEU A 70 -0.24 -8.50 -7.53
N SER A 71 -0.05 -7.21 -7.20
CA SER A 71 0.62 -6.80 -5.98
C SER A 71 -0.19 -7.27 -4.77
N LEU A 72 0.20 -8.41 -4.20
CA LEU A 72 -0.30 -8.84 -2.91
C LEU A 72 0.09 -7.79 -1.86
N TYR A 73 -0.84 -7.52 -0.94
CA TYR A 73 -0.65 -6.49 0.07
C TYR A 73 0.51 -6.88 1.00
N VAL A 74 1.63 -6.16 0.89
CA VAL A 74 2.77 -6.28 1.81
C VAL A 74 2.65 -5.19 2.86
N ARG A 75 2.79 -5.55 4.15
CA ARG A 75 2.67 -4.67 5.33
C ARG A 75 3.33 -3.30 5.20
N TYR A 76 4.43 -3.22 4.45
CA TYR A 76 5.24 -2.01 4.31
C TYR A 76 5.12 -1.31 2.96
N ASN A 77 4.19 -1.73 2.09
CA ASN A 77 4.01 -1.14 0.76
C ASN A 77 2.92 -0.05 0.74
N ARG A 78 2.97 0.83 1.76
CA ARG A 78 2.17 2.06 1.87
C ARG A 78 3.07 3.22 2.28
N ALA A 79 2.79 4.41 1.77
CA ALA A 79 3.35 5.65 2.30
C ALA A 79 2.76 5.85 3.70
N LYS A 80 3.61 5.92 4.73
CA LYS A 80 3.18 6.27 6.09
C LYS A 80 3.00 7.77 6.20
N GLN A 81 2.16 8.21 7.12
CA GLN A 81 2.21 9.59 7.54
C GLN A 81 3.57 9.83 8.20
N GLY A 82 4.36 10.74 7.62
CA GLY A 82 5.67 11.11 8.16
C GLY A 82 5.54 12.00 9.39
N ASN A 83 6.61 12.10 10.16
CA ASN A 83 6.66 12.94 11.37
C ASN A 83 6.95 14.42 11.09
N LEU A 84 6.86 14.85 9.83
CA LEU A 84 7.20 16.21 9.41
C LEU A 84 5.98 17.13 9.50
N HIS A 85 6.17 18.29 10.09
CA HIS A 85 5.18 19.34 10.26
C HIS A 85 5.57 20.59 9.46
N ILE A 86 4.59 21.45 9.21
CA ILE A 86 4.85 22.76 8.60
C ILE A 86 5.76 23.56 9.53
N GLY A 87 6.89 24.03 8.99
CA GLY A 87 7.91 24.77 9.75
C GLY A 87 9.13 23.93 10.15
N ASP A 88 9.06 22.60 10.02
CA ASP A 88 10.23 21.76 10.22
C ASP A 88 11.31 22.06 9.18
N SER A 89 12.57 22.00 9.61
CA SER A 89 13.70 22.09 8.69
C SER A 89 13.76 20.83 7.84
N ALA A 90 13.80 20.99 6.52
CA ALA A 90 13.98 19.86 5.62
C ALA A 90 15.36 19.21 5.85
N VAL A 91 15.36 17.91 6.16
CA VAL A 91 16.59 17.13 6.30
C VAL A 91 17.19 16.94 4.91
N ASP A 92 18.47 17.27 4.73
CA ASP A 92 19.15 16.97 3.46
C ASP A 92 19.38 15.47 3.33
N ILE A 93 18.63 14.83 2.44
CA ILE A 93 18.72 13.40 2.16
C ILE A 93 19.26 13.18 0.74
N GLN A 94 19.88 12.02 0.51
CA GLN A 94 20.22 11.59 -0.84
C GLN A 94 19.00 10.99 -1.54
N LEU A 95 18.74 11.46 -2.75
CA LEU A 95 17.71 10.98 -3.66
C LEU A 95 18.39 10.27 -4.84
N LEU A 96 17.75 9.23 -5.35
CA LEU A 96 18.08 8.66 -6.65
C LEU A 96 17.16 9.30 -7.68
N ASN A 97 17.71 10.07 -8.62
CA ASN A 97 16.91 10.69 -9.66
C ASN A 97 16.52 9.67 -10.76
N ILE A 98 15.63 10.08 -11.67
CA ILE A 98 15.17 9.24 -12.80
C ILE A 98 16.28 8.84 -13.78
N HIS A 99 17.45 9.47 -13.70
CA HIS A 99 18.64 9.16 -14.50
C HIS A 99 19.60 8.21 -13.76
N GLY A 100 19.21 7.69 -12.59
CA GLY A 100 20.04 6.79 -11.80
C GLY A 100 21.20 7.48 -11.07
N GLN A 101 21.14 8.80 -10.91
CA GLN A 101 22.18 9.57 -10.23
C GLN A 101 21.75 9.90 -8.81
N PHE A 102 22.71 9.84 -7.90
CA PHE A 102 22.53 10.31 -6.52
C PHE A 102 22.65 11.82 -6.45
N VAL A 103 21.65 12.47 -5.86
CA VAL A 103 21.54 13.93 -5.74
C VAL A 103 21.02 14.30 -4.35
N SER A 104 21.43 15.46 -3.82
CA SER A 104 20.92 15.97 -2.54
C SER A 104 19.50 16.52 -2.70
N LEU A 105 18.66 16.40 -1.67
CA LEU A 105 17.33 17.00 -1.63
C LEU A 105 17.42 18.53 -1.72
N LEU A 106 18.31 19.12 -0.93
CA LEU A 106 18.46 20.58 -0.86
C LEU A 106 19.01 21.18 -2.16
N SER A 107 19.66 20.40 -3.03
CA SER A 107 20.12 20.91 -4.33
C SER A 107 18.98 21.30 -5.27
N TYR A 108 17.78 20.74 -5.07
CA TYR A 108 16.57 21.12 -5.80
C TYR A 108 15.84 22.33 -5.20
N PHE A 109 16.25 22.77 -4.01
CA PHE A 109 15.60 23.89 -3.34
C PHE A 109 15.98 25.21 -3.99
N HIS A 110 14.97 26.00 -4.36
CA HIS A 110 15.14 27.35 -4.86
C HIS A 110 14.25 28.30 -4.06
N PHE A 111 14.85 29.35 -3.48
CA PHE A 111 14.19 30.25 -2.51
C PHE A 111 12.89 30.89 -3.02
N ASN A 112 12.73 31.03 -4.34
CA ASN A 112 11.60 31.71 -4.97
C ASN A 112 10.55 30.77 -5.59
N ARG A 113 10.65 29.44 -5.39
CA ARG A 113 9.73 28.48 -6.01
C ARG A 113 9.41 27.32 -5.07
N PRO A 114 8.14 26.94 -4.89
CA PRO A 114 7.80 25.73 -4.16
C PRO A 114 8.37 24.51 -4.90
N LEU A 115 9.00 23.60 -4.15
CA LEU A 115 9.52 22.34 -4.65
C LEU A 115 8.50 21.23 -4.32
N LEU A 116 7.98 20.57 -5.34
CA LEU A 116 7.19 19.36 -5.20
C LEU A 116 8.04 18.16 -5.61
N ILE A 117 8.14 17.17 -4.73
CA ILE A 117 8.83 15.91 -5.01
C ILE A 117 7.78 14.81 -5.03
N ILE A 118 7.78 14.06 -6.13
CA ILE A 118 6.94 12.88 -6.30
C ILE A 118 7.90 11.70 -6.33
N ALA A 119 7.87 10.89 -5.27
CA ALA A 119 8.62 9.65 -5.18
C ALA A 119 7.67 8.46 -5.34
N GLY A 120 8.12 7.44 -6.07
CA GLY A 120 7.37 6.21 -6.28
C GLY A 120 8.32 5.06 -6.57
N SER A 121 7.87 3.85 -6.29
CA SER A 121 8.53 2.64 -6.77
C SER A 121 8.06 2.40 -8.21
N TYR A 122 8.99 2.39 -9.15
CA TYR A 122 8.76 2.00 -10.54
C TYR A 122 9.31 0.59 -10.72
N THR A 123 8.46 -0.35 -11.13
CA THR A 123 8.79 -1.72 -11.53
C THR A 123 8.44 -1.91 -12.99
#